data_AF-X0ZY90-F1
#
_entry.id   AF-X0ZY90-F1
#
_cell.length_a   1.000
_cell.length_b   1.000
_cell.length_c   1.000
_cell.angle_alpha   90.00
_cell.angle_beta   90.00
_cell.angle_gamma   90.00
#
_symmetry.space_group_name_H-M   'P 1'
#
loop_
_entity.id
_entity.type
_entity.pdbx_description
1 polymer ?
#
loop_
_entity_poly.entity_id
_entity_poly.type
_entity_poly.pdbx_seq_one_letter_code
_entity_poly.pdbx_strand_id
1 'polypeptide(L)'
;MLKSTIMRVTEELDRPWCLSVFEDNAGVIDFDGHWALCFKVETHNHPSAVEPYGGAATGIGGVVRDPLGTGLGSKPILNTDVFCFAPPDFSDEKLPRGV
;
A
#
# COMPACT_ATOMS: atom_id res chain seq x y z
N MET A 1 9.69 10.80 11.89
CA MET A 1 8.90 9.59 12.21
C MET A 1 9.40 8.40 11.39
N LEU A 2 9.14 8.30 10.08
CA LEU A 2 9.54 7.15 9.25
C LEU A 2 11.03 6.78 9.34
N LYS A 3 11.92 7.75 9.09
CA LYS A 3 13.39 7.54 9.15
C LYS A 3 13.87 7.09 10.53
N SER A 4 13.38 7.76 11.57
CA SER A 4 13.79 7.54 12.96
C SER A 4 13.18 6.29 13.62
N THR A 5 12.20 5.64 12.98
CA THR A 5 11.54 4.44 13.51
C THR A 5 11.70 3.26 12.57
N ILE A 6 10.90 3.17 11.50
CA ILE A 6 10.80 1.97 10.66
C ILE A 6 12.10 1.75 9.89
N MET A 7 12.65 2.79 9.24
CA MET A 7 13.89 2.65 8.46
C MET A 7 15.05 2.28 9.37
N ARG A 8 15.26 3.02 10.48
CA ARG A 8 16.29 2.69 11.46
C ARG A 8 16.20 1.24 11.95
N VAL A 9 15.02 0.78 12.36
CA VAL A 9 14.87 -0.61 12.85
C VAL A 9 15.10 -1.63 11.73
N THR A 10 14.72 -1.32 10.49
CA THR A 10 14.98 -2.19 9.34
C THR A 10 16.48 -2.31 9.06
N GLU A 11 17.21 -1.19 9.10
CA GLU A 11 18.66 -1.13 8.98
C GLU A 11 19.38 -1.83 10.14
N GLU A 12 18.92 -1.63 11.38
CA GLU A 12 19.50 -2.27 12.58
C GLU A 12 19.30 -3.80 12.59
N LEU A 13 18.15 -4.27 12.09
CA LEU A 13 17.85 -5.70 12.02
C LEU A 13 18.55 -6.39 10.85
N ASP A 14 18.85 -5.65 9.78
CA ASP A 14 19.58 -6.06 8.58
C ASP A 14 19.27 -7.50 8.15
N ARG A 15 17.98 -7.78 7.91
CA ARG A 15 17.53 -9.14 7.62
C ARG A 15 17.90 -9.50 6.17
N PRO A 16 18.61 -10.61 5.94
CA PRO A 16 19.13 -10.95 4.61
C PRO A 16 18.03 -11.28 3.59
N TRP A 17 16.82 -11.62 4.05
CA TRP A 17 15.67 -11.86 3.18
C TRP A 17 14.96 -10.57 2.75
N CYS A 18 15.35 -9.39 3.24
CA CYS A 18 14.86 -8.11 2.74
C CYS A 18 15.69 -7.69 1.52
N LEU A 19 15.26 -8.08 0.31
CA LEU A 19 16.02 -7.88 -0.93
C LEU A 19 15.99 -6.43 -1.44
N SER A 20 14.87 -5.74 -1.26
CA SER A 20 14.74 -4.30 -1.57
C SER A 20 13.74 -3.66 -0.62
N VAL A 21 14.18 -2.69 0.15
CA VAL A 21 13.38 -1.95 1.13
C VAL A 21 13.74 -0.48 1.07
N PHE A 22 12.73 0.39 0.94
CA PHE A 22 12.91 1.85 0.85
C PHE A 22 13.69 2.40 -0.36
N GLU A 23 13.98 1.58 -1.37
CA GLU A 23 14.75 1.95 -2.56
C GLU A 23 13.87 2.13 -3.82
N ASP A 24 12.65 1.58 -3.83
CA ASP A 24 11.79 1.52 -5.01
C ASP A 24 10.30 1.69 -4.63
N ASN A 25 9.40 1.55 -5.61
CA ASN A 25 7.96 1.72 -5.44
C ASN A 25 7.33 0.68 -4.50
N ALA A 26 7.92 -0.52 -4.36
CA ALA A 26 7.44 -1.59 -3.49
C ALA A 26 8.57 -2.27 -2.72
N GLY A 27 8.22 -2.97 -1.64
CA GLY A 27 9.17 -3.80 -0.89
C GLY A 27 9.30 -5.19 -1.49
N VAL A 28 10.51 -5.75 -1.50
CA VAL A 28 10.79 -7.09 -2.03
C VAL A 28 11.47 -7.94 -0.96
N ILE A 29 10.92 -9.13 -0.72
CA ILE A 29 11.50 -10.12 0.20
C ILE A 29 11.75 -11.45 -0.52
N ASP A 30 12.81 -12.15 -0.11
CA ASP A 30 13.06 -13.53 -0.53
C ASP A 30 11.96 -14.46 0.01
N PHE A 31 11.56 -15.42 -0.81
CA PHE A 31 10.58 -16.44 -0.43
C PHE A 31 11.22 -17.80 -0.24
N ASP A 32 12.04 -18.23 -1.21
CA ASP A 32 12.63 -19.57 -1.24
C ASP A 32 14.00 -19.65 -1.94
N GLY A 33 14.66 -18.51 -2.20
CA GLY A 33 15.92 -18.44 -2.95
C GLY A 33 15.77 -18.57 -4.46
N HIS A 34 14.57 -18.81 -4.98
CA HIS A 34 14.25 -18.84 -6.42
C HIS A 34 13.25 -17.76 -6.80
N TRP A 35 12.26 -17.51 -5.94
CA TRP A 35 11.25 -16.48 -6.08
C TRP A 35 11.36 -15.45 -4.97
N ALA A 36 10.99 -14.22 -5.33
CA ALA A 36 10.82 -13.13 -4.38
C ALA A 36 9.35 -12.67 -4.40
N LEU A 37 8.88 -12.17 -3.26
CA LEU A 37 7.57 -11.56 -3.14
C LEU A 37 7.71 -10.04 -3.15
N CYS A 38 6.99 -9.40 -4.06
CA CYS A 38 6.89 -7.95 -4.15
C CYS A 38 5.59 -7.50 -3.48
N PHE A 39 5.69 -6.68 -2.43
CA PHE A 39 4.56 -6.22 -1.63
C PHE A 39 4.42 -4.70 -1.67
N LYS A 40 3.20 -4.26 -1.91
CA LYS A 40 2.80 -2.86 -1.84
C LYS A 40 1.44 -2.73 -1.15
N VAL A 41 1.30 -1.68 -0.36
CA VAL A 41 0.03 -1.23 0.17
C VAL A 41 -0.08 0.27 -0.09
N GLU A 42 -1.24 0.69 -0.59
CA GLU A 42 -1.59 2.10 -0.76
C GLU A 42 -2.95 2.38 -0.13
N THR A 43 -3.27 3.66 0.02
CA THR A 43 -4.59 4.11 0.45
C THR A 43 -5.09 5.15 -0.53
N HIS A 44 -6.39 5.22 -0.75
CA HIS A 44 -6.99 6.20 -1.66
C HIS A 44 -8.18 6.92 -1.00
N ASN A 45 -8.01 7.27 0.27
CA ASN A 45 -9.10 7.67 1.17
C ASN A 45 -9.82 8.95 0.73
N HIS A 46 -9.08 10.04 0.51
CA HIS A 46 -9.70 11.33 0.22
C HIS A 46 -10.49 11.32 -1.11
N PRO A 47 -9.95 10.80 -2.23
CA PRO A 47 -10.74 10.73 -3.46
C PRO A 47 -11.90 9.74 -3.36
N SER A 48 -11.74 8.61 -2.64
CA SER A 48 -12.84 7.65 -2.44
C SER A 48 -13.96 8.21 -1.56
N ALA A 49 -13.69 9.21 -0.72
CA ALA A 49 -14.73 9.92 0.04
C ALA A 49 -15.54 10.87 -0.86
N VAL A 50 -14.92 11.47 -1.89
CA VAL A 50 -15.56 12.42 -2.81
C VAL A 50 -16.31 11.69 -3.92
N GLU A 51 -15.67 10.72 -4.56
CA GLU A 51 -16.24 9.91 -5.64
C GLU A 51 -15.80 8.44 -5.44
N PRO A 52 -16.66 7.59 -4.85
CA PRO A 52 -16.25 6.28 -4.38
C PRO A 52 -15.75 5.33 -5.47
N TYR A 53 -16.39 5.32 -6.64
CA TYR A 53 -16.09 4.31 -7.65
C TYR A 53 -14.77 4.59 -8.35
N GLY A 54 -14.58 5.81 -8.86
CA GLY A 54 -13.32 6.21 -9.47
C GLY A 54 -12.21 6.32 -8.46
N GLY A 55 -12.47 6.79 -7.23
CA GLY A 55 -11.48 6.82 -6.15
C GLY A 55 -10.92 5.42 -5.82
N ALA A 56 -11.79 4.42 -5.67
CA ALA A 56 -11.36 3.04 -5.46
C ALA A 56 -10.65 2.46 -6.70
N ALA A 57 -11.19 2.70 -7.90
CA ALA A 57 -10.61 2.19 -9.14
C ALA A 57 -9.19 2.72 -9.39
N THR A 58 -8.94 4.01 -9.15
CA THR A 58 -7.59 4.57 -9.29
C THR A 58 -6.65 4.11 -8.19
N GLY A 59 -7.16 3.85 -6.97
CA GLY A 59 -6.40 3.22 -5.89
C GLY A 59 -5.92 1.82 -6.23
N ILE A 60 -6.82 0.95 -6.71
CA ILE A 60 -6.46 -0.39 -7.19
C ILE A 60 -5.47 -0.29 -8.36
N GLY A 61 -5.69 0.65 -9.28
CA GLY A 61 -4.77 0.89 -10.38
C GLY A 61 -3.36 1.28 -9.91
N GLY A 62 -3.25 2.14 -8.90
CA GLY A 62 -1.97 2.55 -8.30
C GLY A 62 -1.22 1.38 -7.71
N VAL A 63 -1.84 0.69 -6.75
CA VAL A 63 -1.21 -0.42 -6.01
C VAL A 63 -0.80 -1.59 -6.92
N VAL A 64 -1.46 -1.79 -8.07
CA VAL A 64 -1.06 -2.81 -9.06
C VAL A 64 0.11 -2.35 -9.93
N ARG A 65 0.17 -1.06 -10.30
CA ARG A 65 1.26 -0.52 -11.13
C ARG A 65 2.59 -0.48 -10.39
N ASP A 66 2.58 -0.28 -9.09
CA ASP A 66 3.79 -0.16 -8.28
C ASP A 66 4.64 -1.44 -8.28
N PRO A 67 4.10 -2.64 -7.96
CA PRO A 67 4.81 -3.89 -8.16
C PRO A 67 5.20 -4.13 -9.62
N LEU A 68 4.35 -3.79 -10.58
CA LEU A 68 4.67 -3.93 -12.02
C LEU A 68 5.89 -3.11 -12.42
N GLY A 69 6.12 -1.95 -11.78
CA GLY A 69 7.26 -1.06 -12.02
C GLY A 69 8.45 -1.28 -11.10
N THR A 70 8.39 -2.23 -10.16
CA THR A 70 9.48 -2.50 -9.20
C THR A 70 10.58 -3.34 -9.86
N GLY A 71 11.84 -2.91 -9.74
CA GLY A 71 12.99 -3.55 -10.37
C GLY A 71 12.89 -3.58 -11.90
N LEU A 72 12.98 -4.77 -12.50
CA LEU A 72 12.74 -4.98 -13.94
C LEU A 72 11.31 -5.44 -14.26
N GLY A 73 10.43 -5.37 -13.25
CA GLY A 73 9.04 -5.77 -13.31
C GLY A 73 8.76 -7.03 -12.50
N SER A 74 7.59 -7.04 -11.85
CA SER A 74 7.04 -8.22 -11.16
C SER A 74 5.72 -8.65 -11.79
N LYS A 75 5.28 -9.87 -11.47
CA LYS A 75 3.99 -10.40 -11.92
C LYS A 75 2.96 -10.26 -10.80
N PRO A 76 1.88 -9.47 -10.97
CA PRO A 76 0.78 -9.44 -10.01
C PRO A 76 0.10 -10.82 -9.93
N ILE A 77 -0.08 -11.33 -8.71
CA ILE A 77 -0.69 -12.64 -8.45
C ILE A 77 -1.87 -12.57 -7.49
N LEU A 78 -1.92 -11.58 -6.61
CA LEU A 78 -2.97 -11.39 -5.61
C LEU A 78 -3.09 -9.91 -5.25
N ASN A 79 -4.32 -9.46 -5.00
CA ASN A 79 -4.62 -8.13 -4.47
C ASN A 79 -5.69 -8.25 -3.38
N THR A 80 -5.56 -7.45 -2.32
CA THR A 80 -6.54 -7.36 -1.24
C THR A 80 -7.00 -5.92 -1.12
N ASP A 81 -8.30 -5.72 -0.94
CA ASP A 81 -8.90 -4.40 -0.71
C ASP A 81 -9.61 -4.38 0.64
N VAL A 82 -9.46 -3.28 1.38
CA VAL A 82 -9.95 -3.14 2.75
C VAL A 82 -10.63 -1.79 2.91
N PHE A 83 -11.92 -1.84 3.24
CA PHE A 83 -12.73 -0.65 3.47
C PHE A 83 -13.03 -0.45 4.95
N CYS A 84 -12.90 0.79 5.41
CA CYS A 84 -13.26 1.22 6.75
C CYS A 84 -14.21 2.41 6.65
N PHE A 85 -15.48 2.21 6.99
CA PHE A 85 -16.53 3.23 6.91
C PHE A 85 -17.11 3.55 8.30
N ALA A 86 -17.76 4.70 8.39
CA ALA A 86 -18.74 4.95 9.45
C ALA A 86 -19.98 4.03 9.27
N PRO A 87 -20.86 3.91 10.27
CA PRO A 87 -22.15 3.26 10.09
C PRO A 87 -22.90 3.83 8.87
N PRO A 88 -23.60 3.00 8.08
CA PRO A 88 -24.31 3.46 6.88
C PRO A 88 -25.46 4.43 7.19
N ASP A 89 -25.91 4.47 8.44
CA ASP A 89 -26.95 5.33 9.00
C ASP A 89 -26.38 6.48 9.85
N PHE A 90 -25.09 6.81 9.71
CA PHE A 90 -24.48 7.92 10.43
C PHE A 90 -25.14 9.24 10.06
N SER A 91 -25.48 10.04 11.08
CA SER A 91 -26.21 11.30 10.89
C SER A 91 -25.33 12.36 10.22
N ASP A 92 -25.85 12.95 9.14
CA ASP A 92 -25.22 14.06 8.41
C ASP A 92 -24.91 15.26 9.33
N GLU A 93 -25.76 15.53 10.32
CA GLU A 93 -25.57 16.62 11.28
C GLU A 93 -24.32 16.44 12.16
N LYS A 94 -23.82 15.20 12.27
CA LYS A 94 -22.64 14.85 13.05
C LYS A 94 -21.36 14.80 12.20
N LEU A 95 -21.45 15.02 10.89
CA LEU A 95 -20.29 15.02 10.01
C LEU A 95 -19.38 16.23 10.31
N PRO A 96 -18.06 16.04 10.38
CA PRO A 96 -17.11 17.14 10.42
C PRO A 96 -17.27 18.06 9.20
N ARG A 97 -17.03 19.36 9.35
CA ARG A 97 -17.03 20.28 8.20
C ARG A 97 -15.96 19.89 7.19
N GLY A 98 -16.33 19.83 5.92
CA GLY A 98 -15.42 19.53 4.81
C GLY A 98 -15.27 18.04 4.50
N VAL A 99 -16.10 17.20 5.13
CA VAL A 99 -16.43 15.85 4.66
C VAL A 99 -17.59 15.96 3.67
#